data_AF-L7M5U8-F1
#
_entry.id   AF-L7M5U8-F1
#
_cell.length_a   1.000
_cell.length_b   1.000
_cell.length_c   1.000
_cell.angle_alpha   90.00
_cell.angle_beta   90.00
_cell.angle_gamma   90.00
#
_symmetry.space_group_name_H-M   'P 1'
#
loop_
_entity.id
_entity.type
_entity.pdbx_description
1 polymer ?
#
loop_
_entity_poly.entity_id
_entity_poly.type
_entity_poly.pdbx_seq_one_letter_code
_entity_poly.pdbx_strand_id
1 'polypeptide(L)'
;MESFPPELLAKIFSFLNGKDIASVAQVCRSFYEASLIENIWRTRCAQEFAVKVRHVGNFVFKDIYTKLLHKYRFYLGLWQPQVSSYGGLFQVLFDPGHAAIVGQELLPPRDPFITEPLRKKLLFTVSLDRENEDDVVCVGGYKGPHKAVILEISKDEFVFKCCDSNHHRHPNGKHQELRDWIHEETSVPLDMHQFPHSQELLLMKFLILRQLDYAFQYKRVTLQAPLTGVPIQPGIFKGTYGTHGLELIQLEYIDNCTKLRASKLSGDPNVPSGQVTFEVVLQYSMVLTAQQQASISALDAIEVRASDTPYNNVPTTPQPFRVPLGCHERFLEIPRTCIARYHGLGQVAGHGYTNPSFSRGHWVVFSEDLFGFLWLELLSLSMYHRVKEDLA
;
A
#
# COMPACT_ATOMS: atom_id res chain seq x y z
N MET A 1 -2.97 13.47 47.24
CA MET A 1 -2.25 12.64 46.25
C MET A 1 -0.78 12.50 46.59
N GLU A 2 -0.10 13.53 47.10
CA GLU A 2 1.34 13.45 47.46
C GLU A 2 1.68 12.42 48.55
N SER A 3 0.69 11.96 49.32
CA SER A 3 0.84 10.90 50.31
C SER A 3 0.71 9.48 49.75
N PHE A 4 0.44 9.32 48.45
CA PHE A 4 0.32 8.01 47.82
C PHE A 4 1.69 7.41 47.48
N PRO A 5 1.84 6.08 47.56
CA PRO A 5 3.05 5.41 47.06
C PRO A 5 3.26 5.69 45.55
N PRO A 6 4.52 5.78 45.09
CA PRO A 6 4.85 6.01 43.68
C PRO A 6 4.18 5.02 42.72
N GLU A 7 3.98 3.76 43.13
CA GLU A 7 3.33 2.73 42.32
C GLU A 7 1.83 3.00 42.11
N LEU A 8 1.15 3.55 43.11
CA LEU A 8 -0.26 3.93 43.02
C LEU A 8 -0.41 5.17 42.12
N LEU A 9 0.48 6.15 42.27
CA LEU A 9 0.55 7.32 41.38
C LEU A 9 0.83 6.88 39.94
N ALA A 10 1.78 5.98 39.71
CA ALA A 10 2.06 5.43 38.39
C ALA A 10 0.86 4.68 37.80
N LYS A 11 0.11 3.95 38.63
CA LYS A 11 -1.13 3.31 38.18
C LYS A 11 -2.17 4.35 37.74
N ILE A 12 -2.32 5.46 38.47
CA ILE A 12 -3.19 6.57 38.06
C ILE A 12 -2.69 7.22 36.77
N PHE A 13 -1.39 7.52 36.68
CA PHE A 13 -0.79 8.12 35.49
C PHE A 13 -0.87 7.22 34.27
N SER A 14 -0.95 5.89 34.45
CA SER A 14 -1.14 4.95 33.34
C SER A 14 -2.47 5.12 32.59
N PHE A 15 -3.43 5.90 33.11
CA PHE A 15 -4.67 6.27 32.43
C PHE A 15 -4.59 7.60 31.64
N LEU A 16 -3.49 8.35 31.80
CA LEU A 16 -3.24 9.60 31.08
C LEU A 16 -2.56 9.32 29.73
N ASN A 17 -2.72 10.23 28.76
CA ASN A 17 -1.90 10.21 27.55
C ASN A 17 -0.48 10.75 27.84
N GLY A 18 0.47 10.54 26.92
CA GLY A 18 1.85 10.98 27.14
C GLY A 18 2.04 12.48 27.42
N LYS A 19 1.23 13.35 26.80
CA LYS A 19 1.29 14.80 27.01
C LYS A 19 0.86 15.18 28.43
N ASP A 20 -0.19 14.54 28.93
CA ASP A 20 -0.68 14.76 30.29
C ASP A 20 0.28 14.19 31.33
N ILE A 21 0.94 13.06 31.03
CA ILE A 21 2.03 12.51 31.87
C ILE A 21 3.18 13.53 31.99
N ALA A 22 3.58 14.16 30.89
CA ALA A 22 4.61 15.20 30.91
C ALA A 22 4.18 16.41 31.76
N SER A 23 2.89 16.76 31.74
CA SER A 23 2.33 17.87 32.53
C SER A 23 2.32 17.55 34.02
N VAL A 24 1.87 16.35 34.42
CA VAL A 24 1.87 15.96 35.85
C VAL A 24 3.28 15.79 36.41
N ALA A 25 4.25 15.36 35.59
CA ALA A 25 5.65 15.23 35.99
C ALA A 25 6.29 16.57 36.41
N GLN A 26 5.72 17.72 35.99
CA GLN A 26 6.21 19.05 36.35
C GLN A 26 5.61 19.60 37.65
N VAL A 27 4.63 18.92 38.26
CA VAL A 27 3.88 19.43 39.42
C VAL A 27 4.73 19.38 40.69
N CYS A 28 5.33 18.23 41.01
CA CYS A 28 6.18 18.06 42.19
C CYS A 28 7.14 16.87 42.03
N ARG A 29 8.12 16.76 42.95
CA ARG A 29 9.14 15.69 42.92
C ARG A 29 8.54 14.28 42.97
N SER A 30 7.52 14.08 43.81
CA SER A 30 6.84 12.78 43.91
C SER A 30 6.20 12.37 42.58
N PHE A 31 5.56 13.31 41.88
CA PHE A 31 4.93 13.04 40.59
C PHE A 31 5.97 12.82 39.50
N TYR A 32 7.07 13.58 39.53
CA TYR A 32 8.21 13.35 38.65
C TYR A 32 8.76 11.93 38.82
N GLU A 33 9.08 11.51 40.05
CA GLU A 33 9.62 10.17 40.33
C GLU A 33 8.63 9.06 39.92
N ALA A 34 7.34 9.22 40.22
CA ALA A 34 6.30 8.28 39.78
C ALA A 34 6.19 8.20 38.23
N SER A 35 6.38 9.32 37.52
CA SER A 35 6.35 9.35 36.05
C SER A 35 7.52 8.60 35.39
N LEU A 36 8.61 8.32 36.14
CA LEU A 36 9.75 7.56 35.63
C LEU A 36 9.51 6.05 35.61
N ILE A 37 8.40 5.57 36.19
CA ILE A 37 8.09 4.14 36.25
C ILE A 37 7.83 3.60 34.84
N GLU A 38 8.70 2.70 34.39
CA GLU A 38 8.72 2.10 33.04
C GLU A 38 7.39 1.50 32.60
N ASN A 39 6.63 0.93 33.53
CA ASN A 39 5.35 0.31 33.20
C ASN A 39 4.31 1.32 32.66
N ILE A 40 4.42 2.61 33.03
CA ILE A 40 3.59 3.67 32.46
C ILE A 40 3.88 3.77 30.96
N TRP A 41 5.14 3.96 30.60
CA TRP A 41 5.56 4.16 29.21
C TRP A 41 5.34 2.92 28.35
N ARG A 42 5.57 1.72 28.89
CA ARG A 42 5.19 0.47 28.21
C ARG A 42 3.70 0.42 27.89
N THR A 43 2.85 0.81 28.83
CA THR A 43 1.39 0.89 28.61
C THR A 43 1.06 1.92 27.53
N ARG A 44 1.72 3.09 27.53
CA ARG A 44 1.54 4.12 26.51
C ARG A 44 1.94 3.64 25.12
N CYS A 45 3.13 3.04 24.96
CA CYS A 45 3.58 2.45 23.69
C CYS A 45 2.58 1.41 23.15
N ALA A 46 2.05 0.55 24.04
CA ALA A 46 1.09 -0.48 23.64
C ALA A 46 -0.28 0.08 23.23
N GLN A 47 -0.78 1.12 23.92
CA GLN A 47 -2.10 1.69 23.67
C GLN A 47 -2.13 2.70 22.53
N GLU A 48 -1.07 3.51 22.39
CA GLU A 48 -1.04 4.62 21.42
C GLU A 48 -0.34 4.25 20.11
N PHE A 49 0.54 3.24 20.13
CA PHE A 49 1.37 2.84 18.99
C PHE A 49 1.31 1.34 18.69
N ALA A 50 0.40 0.60 19.34
CA ALA A 50 0.27 -0.86 19.21
C ALA A 50 1.56 -1.68 19.50
N VAL A 51 2.55 -1.09 20.18
CA VAL A 51 3.82 -1.76 20.51
C VAL A 51 3.63 -2.66 21.73
N LYS A 52 3.24 -3.91 21.50
CA LYS A 52 2.90 -4.90 22.55
C LYS A 52 4.06 -5.86 22.86
N VAL A 53 5.23 -5.32 23.18
CA VAL A 53 6.41 -6.14 23.56
C VAL A 53 6.78 -5.99 25.03
N ARG A 54 7.47 -7.00 25.58
CA ARG A 54 7.96 -6.97 26.97
C ARG A 54 9.20 -6.09 27.13
N HIS A 55 10.07 -6.10 26.12
CA HIS A 55 11.34 -5.38 26.06
C HIS A 55 11.54 -4.85 24.64
N VAL A 56 12.27 -3.75 24.51
CA VAL A 56 12.62 -3.13 23.22
C VAL A 56 14.14 -3.01 23.17
N GLY A 57 14.81 -4.08 22.75
CA GLY A 57 16.26 -4.19 22.85
C GLY A 57 16.77 -3.92 24.27
N ASN A 58 17.77 -3.05 24.39
CA ASN A 58 18.32 -2.59 25.67
C ASN A 58 17.77 -1.22 26.11
N PHE A 59 16.72 -0.72 25.45
CA PHE A 59 16.18 0.61 25.71
C PHE A 59 15.04 0.56 26.73
N VAL A 60 14.91 1.65 27.47
CA VAL A 60 13.76 1.92 28.34
C VAL A 60 12.60 2.49 27.52
N PHE A 61 11.37 2.10 27.87
CA PHE A 61 10.17 2.50 27.14
C PHE A 61 9.94 4.01 27.16
N LYS A 62 10.39 4.70 28.20
CA LYS A 62 10.32 6.17 28.25
C LYS A 62 11.07 6.81 27.07
N ASP A 63 12.27 6.33 26.78
CA ASP A 63 13.09 6.88 25.69
C ASP A 63 12.50 6.51 24.34
N ILE A 64 12.08 5.27 24.16
CA ILE A 64 11.37 4.82 22.94
C ILE A 64 10.12 5.67 22.71
N TYR A 65 9.32 5.91 23.75
CA TYR A 65 8.10 6.71 23.62
C TYR A 65 8.44 8.16 23.27
N THR A 66 9.29 8.82 24.06
CA THR A 66 9.50 10.27 23.96
C THR A 66 10.39 10.68 22.79
N LYS A 67 11.42 9.89 22.48
CA LYS A 67 12.44 10.21 21.49
C LYS A 67 12.21 9.59 20.11
N LEU A 68 11.50 8.46 20.04
CA LEU A 68 11.14 7.83 18.76
C LEU A 68 9.64 7.95 18.47
N LEU A 69 8.79 7.15 19.15
CA LEU A 69 7.39 6.97 18.78
C LEU A 69 6.62 8.29 18.75
N HIS A 70 6.65 9.05 19.84
CA HIS A 70 5.96 10.33 19.90
C HIS A 70 6.60 11.36 18.97
N LYS A 71 7.94 11.45 18.90
CA LYS A 71 8.64 12.39 18.01
C LYS A 71 8.28 12.19 16.54
N TYR A 72 8.21 10.93 16.10
CA TYR A 72 7.98 10.55 14.71
C TYR A 72 6.56 10.04 14.42
N ARG A 73 5.62 10.21 15.35
CA ARG A 73 4.24 9.69 15.25
C ARG A 73 3.51 10.06 13.97
N PHE A 74 3.80 11.25 13.43
CA PHE A 74 3.16 11.72 12.20
C PHE A 74 3.71 11.05 10.95
N TYR A 75 4.86 10.40 11.00
CA TYR A 75 5.38 9.65 9.87
C TYR A 75 4.87 8.21 9.82
N LEU A 76 4.38 7.66 10.95
CA LEU A 76 3.88 6.29 11.00
C LEU A 76 2.64 6.10 10.10
N GLY A 77 2.55 4.93 9.48
CA GLY A 77 1.45 4.51 8.62
C GLY A 77 1.84 4.30 7.15
N LEU A 78 0.84 4.34 6.28
CA LEU A 78 0.98 4.12 4.85
C LEU A 78 1.12 5.41 4.06
N TRP A 79 1.92 5.32 3.00
CA TRP A 79 2.29 6.44 2.15
C TRP A 79 2.42 6.02 0.69
N GLN A 80 2.17 6.96 -0.20
CA GLN A 80 2.39 6.83 -1.63
C GLN A 80 3.56 7.73 -2.03
N PRO A 81 4.68 7.18 -2.53
CA PRO A 81 5.77 7.98 -3.05
C PRO A 81 5.33 8.71 -4.33
N GLN A 82 5.72 9.97 -4.47
CA GLN A 82 5.38 10.82 -5.60
C GLN A 82 6.37 10.60 -6.76
N VAL A 83 6.34 9.40 -7.35
CA VAL A 83 7.19 9.00 -8.48
C VAL A 83 6.42 9.08 -9.79
N SER A 84 6.40 10.26 -10.43
CA SER A 84 5.79 10.49 -11.75
C SER A 84 4.56 9.60 -12.03
N SER A 85 4.57 8.80 -13.09
CA SER A 85 3.50 7.86 -13.42
C SER A 85 3.43 6.60 -12.54
N TYR A 86 4.51 6.24 -11.84
CA TYR A 86 4.66 4.93 -11.22
C TYR A 86 4.15 4.83 -9.79
N GLY A 87 4.28 5.90 -8.99
CA GLY A 87 3.91 5.87 -7.58
C GLY A 87 4.52 4.71 -6.81
N GLY A 88 3.71 4.06 -5.96
CA GLY A 88 4.09 2.92 -5.15
C GLY A 88 3.31 2.84 -3.83
N LEU A 89 3.67 1.88 -2.99
CA LEU A 89 3.21 1.80 -1.61
C LEU A 89 4.43 1.77 -0.68
N PHE A 90 4.38 2.58 0.36
CA PHE A 90 5.44 2.74 1.34
C PHE A 90 4.84 2.70 2.74
N GLN A 91 5.55 2.06 3.66
CA GLN A 91 5.11 1.92 5.04
C GLN A 91 6.20 2.42 5.97
N VAL A 92 5.81 3.24 6.92
CA VAL A 92 6.65 3.63 8.05
C VAL A 92 6.04 3.03 9.31
N LEU A 93 6.78 2.18 9.99
CA LEU A 93 6.32 1.49 11.20
C LEU A 93 7.44 1.42 12.24
N PHE A 94 7.09 1.10 13.48
CA PHE A 94 8.08 0.81 14.51
C PHE A 94 8.38 -0.68 14.54
N ASP A 95 9.65 -1.06 14.35
CA ASP A 95 10.15 -2.41 14.52
C ASP A 95 10.70 -2.59 15.96
N PRO A 96 9.99 -3.32 16.83
CA PRO A 96 10.43 -3.55 18.20
C PRO A 96 11.70 -4.40 18.31
N GLY A 97 11.99 -5.24 17.31
CA GLY A 97 13.16 -6.12 17.30
C GLY A 97 14.46 -5.33 17.15
N HIS A 98 14.43 -4.28 16.33
CA HIS A 98 15.56 -3.38 16.11
C HIS A 98 15.48 -2.08 16.93
N ALA A 99 14.43 -1.90 17.72
CA ALA A 99 14.16 -0.66 18.46
C ALA A 99 14.20 0.59 17.57
N ALA A 100 13.67 0.48 16.34
CA ALA A 100 13.82 1.48 15.31
C ALA A 100 12.50 1.72 14.57
N ILE A 101 12.30 2.94 14.09
CA ILE A 101 11.29 3.22 13.07
C ILE A 101 11.90 2.85 11.72
N VAL A 102 11.17 2.08 10.93
CA VAL A 102 11.61 1.58 9.63
C VAL A 102 10.70 2.14 8.54
N GLY A 103 11.31 2.72 7.50
CA GLY A 103 10.63 3.10 6.28
C GLY A 103 10.94 2.09 5.19
N GLN A 104 9.92 1.41 4.67
CA GLN A 104 10.08 0.36 3.68
C GLN A 104 9.10 0.49 2.51
N GLU A 105 9.58 0.21 1.31
CA GLU A 105 8.74 0.01 0.13
C GLU A 105 8.03 -1.33 0.22
N LEU A 106 6.75 -1.33 -0.15
CA LEU A 106 5.91 -2.50 -0.30
C LEU A 106 5.64 -2.71 -1.79
N LEU A 107 6.39 -3.63 -2.39
CA LEU A 107 6.37 -3.90 -3.82
C LEU A 107 5.44 -5.08 -4.13
N PRO A 108 4.74 -5.08 -5.27
CA PRO A 108 4.00 -6.25 -5.69
C PRO A 108 4.94 -7.46 -5.87
N PRO A 109 4.41 -8.70 -5.77
CA PRO A 109 5.15 -9.88 -6.19
C PRO A 109 5.52 -9.78 -7.68
N ARG A 110 6.35 -10.70 -8.14
CA ARG A 110 6.72 -10.75 -9.55
C ARG A 110 5.50 -11.17 -10.38
N ASP A 111 5.31 -10.55 -11.53
CA ASP A 111 4.24 -10.92 -12.46
C ASP A 111 4.38 -12.41 -12.89
N PRO A 112 3.27 -13.16 -13.03
CA PRO A 112 1.86 -12.77 -12.81
C PRO A 112 1.29 -13.18 -11.44
N PHE A 113 2.13 -13.42 -10.43
CA PHE A 113 1.76 -14.11 -9.18
C PHE A 113 1.03 -13.23 -8.16
N ILE A 114 -0.17 -12.73 -8.47
CA ILE A 114 -0.94 -11.81 -7.61
C ILE A 114 -1.28 -12.36 -6.21
N THR A 115 -1.28 -13.68 -6.03
CA THR A 115 -1.58 -14.35 -4.75
C THR A 115 -0.40 -14.32 -3.77
N GLU A 116 0.82 -14.17 -4.28
CA GLU A 116 2.04 -14.11 -3.46
C GLU A 116 2.10 -12.83 -2.61
N PRO A 117 2.84 -12.84 -1.49
CA PRO A 117 2.96 -11.70 -0.62
C PRO A 117 3.71 -10.54 -1.28
N LEU A 118 3.49 -9.33 -0.76
CA LEU A 118 4.26 -8.15 -1.08
C LEU A 118 5.73 -8.37 -0.70
N ARG A 119 6.63 -7.95 -1.61
CA ARG A 119 8.05 -7.87 -1.31
C ARG A 119 8.29 -6.60 -0.50
N LYS A 120 9.19 -6.67 0.48
CA LYS A 120 9.54 -5.55 1.35
C LYS A 120 10.97 -5.12 1.07
N LYS A 121 11.18 -3.82 0.85
CA LYS A 121 12.53 -3.25 0.64
C LYS A 121 12.75 -2.08 1.59
N LEU A 122 13.64 -2.26 2.55
CA LEU A 122 13.97 -1.24 3.54
C LEU A 122 14.70 -0.07 2.87
N LEU A 123 14.28 1.16 3.16
CA LEU A 123 14.87 2.39 2.62
C LEU A 123 15.61 3.17 3.70
N PHE A 124 15.00 3.32 4.88
CA PHE A 124 15.60 4.05 5.99
C PHE A 124 15.22 3.47 7.34
N THR A 125 16.03 3.81 8.34
CA THR A 125 15.76 3.55 9.75
C THR A 125 15.94 4.82 10.57
N VAL A 126 15.16 4.94 11.65
CA VAL A 126 15.38 5.93 12.71
C VAL A 126 15.55 5.18 14.01
N SER A 127 16.72 5.29 14.63
CA SER A 127 17.08 4.60 15.87
C SER A 127 17.74 5.56 16.85
N LEU A 128 17.81 5.17 18.12
CA LEU A 128 18.56 5.93 19.12
C LEU A 128 20.03 5.48 19.09
N ASP A 129 20.94 6.45 19.06
CA ASP A 129 22.37 6.22 19.08
C ASP A 129 22.90 5.98 20.51
N ARG A 130 24.23 5.99 20.69
CA ARG A 130 24.88 5.78 22.00
C ARG A 130 24.67 6.94 22.97
N GLU A 131 24.42 8.14 22.45
CA GLU A 131 24.11 9.34 23.23
C GLU A 131 22.61 9.47 23.48
N ASN A 132 21.83 8.47 23.01
CA ASN A 132 20.38 8.41 23.13
C ASN A 132 19.71 9.55 22.34
N GLU A 133 20.35 10.02 21.28
CA GLU A 133 19.79 10.94 20.28
C GLU A 133 19.31 10.12 19.08
N ASP A 134 18.29 10.62 18.37
CA ASP A 134 17.78 9.94 17.19
C ASP A 134 18.70 10.16 15.97
N ASP A 135 19.01 9.07 15.29
CA ASP A 135 19.80 9.04 14.07
C ASP A 135 18.95 8.51 12.90
N VAL A 136 18.92 9.27 11.81
CA VAL A 136 18.17 8.95 10.60
C VAL A 136 19.14 8.46 9.54
N VAL A 137 18.98 7.21 9.13
CA VAL A 137 19.95 6.50 8.29
C VAL A 137 19.27 5.96 7.05
N CYS A 138 19.81 6.28 5.88
CA CYS A 138 19.49 5.58 4.64
C CYS A 138 20.21 4.22 4.65
N VAL A 139 19.48 3.15 4.37
CA VAL A 139 20.06 1.80 4.23
C VAL A 139 20.11 1.33 2.77
N GLY A 140 19.67 2.17 1.84
CA GLY A 140 19.66 1.88 0.41
C GLY A 140 21.05 1.85 -0.21
N GLY A 141 21.13 1.31 -1.44
CA GLY A 141 22.37 1.26 -2.20
C GLY A 141 23.23 0.03 -1.89
N TYR A 142 24.54 0.17 -2.05
CA TYR A 142 25.49 -0.94 -2.10
C TYR A 142 26.66 -0.81 -1.12
N LYS A 143 26.76 0.32 -0.39
CA LYS A 143 27.89 0.62 0.50
C LYS A 143 27.50 0.71 1.98
N GLY A 144 26.36 0.13 2.33
CA GLY A 144 25.86 0.11 3.70
C GLY A 144 25.19 1.41 4.15
N PRO A 145 24.80 1.47 5.44
CA PRO A 145 24.00 2.56 5.98
C PRO A 145 24.78 3.89 6.03
N HIS A 146 24.10 5.00 5.74
CA HIS A 146 24.69 6.34 5.67
C HIS A 146 23.65 7.42 6.03
N LYS A 147 24.12 8.63 6.33
CA LYS A 147 23.28 9.72 6.85
C LYS A 147 22.13 10.09 5.90
N ALA A 148 20.96 10.33 6.47
CA ALA A 148 19.79 10.84 5.78
C ALA A 148 19.00 11.83 6.65
N VAL A 149 17.96 12.43 6.07
CA VAL A 149 17.02 13.31 6.78
C VAL A 149 15.58 13.03 6.35
N ILE A 150 14.66 13.25 7.28
CA ILE A 150 13.21 13.30 7.02
C ILE A 150 12.77 14.75 7.27
N LEU A 151 12.11 15.34 6.28
CA LEU A 151 11.65 16.73 6.30
C LEU A 151 10.12 16.73 6.26
N GLU A 152 9.49 17.31 7.28
CA GLU A 152 8.05 17.53 7.30
C GLU A 152 7.67 18.61 6.27
N ILE A 153 6.68 18.31 5.43
CA ILE A 153 6.06 19.31 4.56
C ILE A 153 4.69 19.69 5.14
N SER A 154 3.90 18.69 5.51
CA SER A 154 2.64 18.84 6.23
C SER A 154 2.30 17.57 7.02
N LYS A 155 1.18 17.56 7.75
CA LYS A 155 0.70 16.38 8.48
C LYS A 155 0.59 15.12 7.62
N ASP A 156 0.24 15.28 6.34
CA ASP A 156 -0.02 14.19 5.41
C ASP A 156 1.00 14.15 4.27
N GLU A 157 2.15 14.80 4.45
CA GLU A 157 3.21 14.84 3.45
C GLU A 157 4.62 15.04 4.06
N PHE A 158 5.57 14.20 3.65
CA PHE A 158 6.98 14.34 4.06
C PHE A 158 7.94 14.03 2.92
N VAL A 159 9.19 14.47 3.09
CA VAL A 159 10.29 14.13 2.19
C VAL A 159 11.36 13.35 2.94
N PHE A 160 11.75 12.20 2.40
CA PHE A 160 12.99 11.53 2.76
C PHE A 160 14.09 12.00 1.81
N LYS A 161 15.29 12.29 2.33
CA LYS A 161 16.44 12.67 1.53
C LYS A 161 17.72 12.03 2.05
N CYS A 162 18.37 11.23 1.20
CA CYS A 162 19.74 10.78 1.43
C CYS A 162 20.74 11.96 1.40
N CYS A 163 21.76 11.94 2.27
CA CYS A 163 22.82 12.95 2.30
C CYS A 163 24.08 12.57 1.50
N ASP A 164 24.22 11.34 1.03
CA ASP A 164 25.38 10.89 0.24
C ASP A 164 25.02 9.82 -0.82
N SER A 165 24.76 10.27 -2.04
CA SER A 165 24.41 9.39 -3.16
C SER A 165 25.56 8.53 -3.70
N ASN A 166 26.81 8.73 -3.23
CA ASN A 166 27.91 7.84 -3.61
C ASN A 166 27.73 6.42 -3.07
N HIS A 167 26.91 6.25 -2.03
CA HIS A 167 26.56 4.95 -1.45
C HIS A 167 25.61 4.13 -2.34
N HIS A 168 24.92 4.79 -3.27
CA HIS A 168 23.96 4.13 -4.17
C HIS A 168 24.57 3.67 -5.47
N ARG A 169 25.81 4.07 -5.78
CA ARG A 169 26.49 3.63 -6.98
C ARG A 169 26.83 2.16 -6.90
N HIS A 170 26.32 1.39 -7.84
CA HIS A 170 26.63 -0.02 -7.97
C HIS A 170 28.14 -0.23 -8.18
N PRO A 171 28.80 -1.14 -7.42
CA PRO A 171 30.26 -1.33 -7.50
C PRO A 171 30.74 -1.75 -8.89
N ASN A 172 29.91 -2.51 -9.62
CA ASN A 172 30.18 -2.97 -10.99
C ASN A 172 29.57 -2.06 -12.09
N GLY A 173 29.18 -0.83 -11.74
CA GLY A 173 28.62 0.15 -12.68
C GLY A 173 27.14 -0.02 -13.02
N LYS A 174 26.60 0.95 -13.77
CA LYS A 174 25.16 1.12 -14.06
C LYS A 174 24.53 -0.04 -14.83
N HIS A 175 25.30 -0.73 -15.67
CA HIS A 175 24.78 -1.87 -16.43
C HIS A 175 24.47 -3.07 -15.52
N GLN A 176 25.32 -3.33 -14.53
CA GLN A 176 25.05 -4.40 -13.56
C GLN A 176 23.90 -4.02 -12.65
N GLU A 177 23.83 -2.76 -12.22
CA GLU A 177 22.71 -2.22 -11.45
C GLU A 177 21.36 -2.44 -12.12
N LEU A 178 21.26 -2.17 -13.43
CA LEU A 178 20.05 -2.42 -14.20
C LEU A 178 19.69 -3.90 -14.24
N ARG A 179 20.68 -4.79 -14.44
CA ARG A 179 20.45 -6.24 -14.47
C ARG A 179 19.91 -6.75 -13.13
N ASP A 180 20.53 -6.34 -12.03
CA ASP A 180 20.12 -6.74 -10.69
C ASP A 180 18.72 -6.22 -10.39
N TRP A 181 18.43 -4.96 -10.75
CA TRP A 181 17.09 -4.38 -10.57
C TRP A 181 16.03 -5.11 -11.40
N ILE A 182 16.30 -5.42 -12.66
CA ILE A 182 15.33 -6.17 -13.48
C ILE A 182 15.14 -7.59 -12.91
N HIS A 183 16.21 -8.24 -12.44
CA HIS A 183 16.09 -9.53 -11.77
C HIS A 183 15.26 -9.46 -10.48
N GLU A 184 15.28 -8.35 -9.75
CA GLU A 184 14.38 -8.12 -8.61
C GLU A 184 12.91 -8.00 -9.07
N GLU A 185 12.66 -7.26 -10.14
CA GLU A 185 11.30 -6.91 -10.62
C GLU A 185 10.63 -8.00 -11.47
N THR A 186 11.38 -8.87 -12.15
CA THR A 186 10.84 -9.88 -13.08
C THR A 186 11.08 -11.31 -12.62
N SER A 187 10.15 -12.19 -12.99
CA SER A 187 10.29 -13.65 -12.85
C SER A 187 11.10 -14.28 -14.00
N VAL A 188 11.26 -13.56 -15.10
CA VAL A 188 11.96 -14.01 -16.31
C VAL A 188 13.31 -13.29 -16.45
N PRO A 189 14.40 -13.99 -16.81
CA PRO A 189 15.68 -13.34 -17.08
C PRO A 189 15.60 -12.31 -18.20
N LEU A 190 16.49 -11.32 -18.15
CA LEU A 190 16.76 -10.42 -19.26
C LEU A 190 17.30 -11.20 -20.45
N ASP A 191 16.53 -11.26 -21.53
CA ASP A 191 17.07 -11.56 -22.85
C ASP A 191 17.55 -10.25 -23.48
N MET A 192 18.85 -10.15 -23.78
CA MET A 192 19.43 -8.96 -24.41
C MET A 192 19.35 -9.00 -25.95
N HIS A 193 18.97 -10.14 -26.53
CA HIS A 193 18.83 -10.30 -27.99
C HIS A 193 17.44 -9.89 -28.49
N GLN A 194 16.42 -9.97 -27.62
CA GLN A 194 15.07 -9.47 -27.87
C GLN A 194 14.72 -8.50 -26.75
N PHE A 195 14.40 -7.25 -27.08
CA PHE A 195 13.94 -6.26 -26.13
C PHE A 195 12.42 -6.11 -26.26
N PRO A 196 11.61 -7.05 -25.71
CA PRO A 196 10.16 -6.95 -25.76
C PRO A 196 9.70 -5.64 -25.09
N HIS A 197 8.56 -5.12 -25.51
CA HIS A 197 8.03 -3.85 -25.01
C HIS A 197 7.95 -3.77 -23.47
N SER A 198 7.68 -4.90 -22.79
CA SER A 198 7.72 -4.96 -21.32
C SER A 198 9.09 -4.61 -20.72
N GLN A 199 10.19 -5.00 -21.37
CA GLN A 199 11.54 -4.63 -20.94
C GLN A 199 11.87 -3.15 -21.23
N GLU A 200 11.35 -2.57 -22.32
CA GLU A 200 11.47 -1.13 -22.58
C GLU A 200 10.79 -0.31 -21.47
N LEU A 201 9.58 -0.71 -21.07
CA LEU A 201 8.83 -0.07 -20.00
C LEU A 201 9.54 -0.17 -18.64
N LEU A 202 10.17 -1.31 -18.36
CA LEU A 202 11.00 -1.51 -17.17
C LEU A 202 12.26 -0.63 -17.19
N LEU A 203 12.92 -0.51 -18.34
CA LEU A 203 14.07 0.38 -18.50
C LEU A 203 13.67 1.85 -18.26
N MET A 204 12.53 2.30 -18.80
CA MET A 204 12.00 3.64 -18.53
C MET A 204 11.73 3.86 -17.04
N LYS A 205 11.08 2.89 -16.38
CA LYS A 205 10.82 2.91 -14.93
C LYS A 205 12.11 3.04 -14.14
N PHE A 206 13.13 2.22 -14.46
CA PHE A 206 14.44 2.28 -13.83
C PHE A 206 15.08 3.67 -13.96
N LEU A 207 15.10 4.23 -15.18
CA LEU A 207 15.71 5.54 -15.42
C LEU A 207 15.02 6.65 -14.62
N ILE A 208 13.69 6.63 -14.55
CA ILE A 208 12.91 7.61 -13.77
C ILE A 208 13.20 7.47 -12.27
N LEU A 209 13.21 6.25 -11.73
CA LEU A 209 13.54 6.02 -10.32
C LEU A 209 14.94 6.52 -9.97
N ARG A 210 15.92 6.35 -10.88
CA ARG A 210 17.30 6.81 -10.67
C ARG A 210 17.46 8.32 -10.73
N GLN A 211 16.56 9.05 -11.38
CA GLN A 211 16.58 10.52 -11.38
C GLN A 211 16.24 11.11 -10.00
N LEU A 212 15.55 10.35 -9.14
CA LEU A 212 15.18 10.80 -7.81
C LEU A 212 16.35 10.77 -6.81
N ASP A 213 17.43 10.04 -7.12
CA ASP A 213 18.66 9.97 -6.30
C ASP A 213 18.39 9.73 -4.80
N TYR A 214 17.47 8.82 -4.49
CA TYR A 214 17.03 8.50 -3.11
C TYR A 214 16.51 9.71 -2.32
N ALA A 215 15.91 10.68 -3.02
CA ALA A 215 15.08 11.73 -2.47
C ALA A 215 13.62 11.53 -2.91
N PHE A 216 12.75 11.20 -1.96
CA PHE A 216 11.36 10.84 -2.23
C PHE A 216 10.42 11.69 -1.40
N GLN A 217 9.40 12.23 -2.05
CA GLN A 217 8.26 12.86 -1.40
C GLN A 217 7.15 11.83 -1.26
N TYR A 218 6.50 11.81 -0.11
CA TYR A 218 5.48 10.84 0.26
C TYR A 218 4.19 11.54 0.66
N LYS A 219 3.06 11.07 0.14
CA LYS A 219 1.72 11.51 0.57
C LYS A 219 0.99 10.42 1.31
N ARG A 220 0.26 10.78 2.36
CA ARG A 220 -0.42 9.79 3.22
C ARG A 220 -1.46 8.99 2.43
N VAL A 221 -1.47 7.68 2.64
CA VAL A 221 -2.54 6.78 2.20
C VAL A 221 -3.40 6.44 3.40
N THR A 222 -4.70 6.66 3.29
CA THR A 222 -5.68 6.32 4.33
C THR A 222 -6.59 5.24 3.81
N LEU A 223 -6.80 4.17 4.59
CA LEU A 223 -7.70 3.09 4.22
C LEU A 223 -9.09 3.33 4.81
N GLN A 224 -10.12 3.07 4.01
CA GLN A 224 -11.50 3.09 4.48
C GLN A 224 -11.72 1.98 5.51
N ALA A 225 -12.44 2.29 6.59
CA ALA A 225 -12.81 1.31 7.60
C ALA A 225 -13.71 0.20 7.00
N PRO A 226 -13.78 -0.99 7.61
CA PRO A 226 -14.67 -2.05 7.18
C PRO A 226 -16.13 -1.59 7.07
N LEU A 227 -16.83 -2.08 6.05
CA LEU A 227 -18.21 -1.69 5.73
C LEU A 227 -19.14 -2.91 5.74
N THR A 228 -20.42 -2.68 6.02
CA THR A 228 -21.47 -3.70 5.94
C THR A 228 -22.23 -3.60 4.62
N GLY A 229 -22.74 -4.73 4.13
CA GLY A 229 -23.58 -4.76 2.91
C GLY A 229 -22.84 -4.47 1.60
N VAL A 230 -21.50 -4.46 1.61
CA VAL A 230 -20.67 -4.27 0.41
C VAL A 230 -20.31 -5.61 -0.24
N PRO A 231 -20.13 -5.69 -1.57
CA PRO A 231 -19.76 -6.93 -2.26
C PRO A 231 -18.41 -7.54 -1.83
N ILE A 232 -17.48 -6.69 -1.41
CA ILE A 232 -16.13 -7.03 -0.94
C ILE A 232 -15.63 -5.88 -0.05
N GLN A 233 -14.84 -6.14 1.00
CA GLN A 233 -14.32 -5.07 1.85
C GLN A 233 -13.40 -4.12 1.08
N PRO A 234 -13.40 -2.82 1.38
CA PRO A 234 -12.39 -1.89 0.85
C PRO A 234 -10.97 -2.33 1.25
N GLY A 235 -9.96 -1.81 0.56
CA GLY A 235 -8.56 -2.12 0.85
C GLY A 235 -7.67 -2.12 -0.38
N ILE A 236 -6.45 -2.66 -0.21
CA ILE A 236 -5.44 -2.69 -1.26
C ILE A 236 -5.43 -4.05 -1.97
N PHE A 237 -5.29 -4.02 -3.29
CA PHE A 237 -5.25 -5.20 -4.14
C PHE A 237 -4.07 -5.16 -5.11
N LYS A 238 -3.49 -6.32 -5.39
CA LYS A 238 -2.47 -6.57 -6.41
C LYS A 238 -3.18 -6.99 -7.70
N GLY A 239 -3.01 -6.24 -8.78
CA GLY A 239 -3.74 -6.43 -10.03
C GLY A 239 -2.85 -6.63 -11.25
N THR A 240 -3.30 -7.43 -12.22
CA THR A 240 -2.61 -7.58 -13.52
C THR A 240 -2.95 -6.43 -14.49
N TYR A 241 -1.92 -5.81 -15.08
CA TYR A 241 -2.05 -4.68 -16.04
C TYR A 241 -1.28 -4.94 -17.34
N GLY A 242 -1.51 -6.10 -17.96
CA GLY A 242 -0.95 -6.41 -19.27
C GLY A 242 0.58 -6.34 -19.28
N THR A 243 1.17 -5.65 -20.25
CA THR A 243 2.62 -5.51 -20.40
C THR A 243 3.30 -4.70 -19.31
N HIS A 244 2.55 -3.95 -18.50
CA HIS A 244 3.07 -3.16 -17.38
C HIS A 244 3.32 -4.03 -16.13
N GLY A 245 2.84 -5.28 -16.11
CA GLY A 245 3.04 -6.21 -15.01
C GLY A 245 1.96 -6.06 -13.94
N LEU A 246 2.38 -6.11 -12.67
CA LEU A 246 1.46 -5.98 -11.53
C LEU A 246 1.46 -4.56 -10.99
N GLU A 247 0.28 -4.06 -10.65
CA GLU A 247 0.09 -2.78 -9.97
C GLU A 247 -0.71 -2.95 -8.68
N LEU A 248 -0.52 -2.02 -7.75
CA LEU A 248 -1.29 -1.89 -6.53
C LEU A 248 -2.41 -0.89 -6.73
N ILE A 249 -3.62 -1.25 -6.33
CA ILE A 249 -4.77 -0.36 -6.32
C ILE A 249 -5.42 -0.30 -4.95
N GLN A 250 -6.02 0.83 -4.63
CA GLN A 250 -6.89 1.00 -3.47
C GLN A 250 -8.35 1.00 -3.95
N LEU A 251 -9.15 0.11 -3.37
CA LEU A 251 -10.58 -0.02 -3.60
C LEU A 251 -11.33 0.64 -2.45
N GLU A 252 -12.25 1.54 -2.80
CA GLU A 252 -13.04 2.33 -1.85
C GLU A 252 -14.50 2.44 -2.31
N TYR A 253 -15.39 2.60 -1.35
CA TYR A 253 -16.80 2.91 -1.60
C TYR A 253 -17.08 4.38 -1.31
N ILE A 254 -17.67 5.06 -2.28
CA ILE A 254 -18.03 6.47 -2.25
C ILE A 254 -19.54 6.64 -2.42
N ASP A 255 -20.03 7.88 -2.34
CA ASP A 255 -21.43 8.22 -2.56
C ASP A 255 -22.39 7.38 -1.69
N ASN A 256 -22.15 7.36 -0.39
CA ASN A 256 -22.90 6.54 0.59
C ASN A 256 -22.94 5.04 0.24
N CYS A 257 -21.78 4.52 -0.20
CA CYS A 257 -21.58 3.13 -0.61
C CYS A 257 -22.37 2.69 -1.85
N THR A 258 -22.84 3.63 -2.68
CA THR A 258 -23.55 3.28 -3.94
C THR A 258 -22.58 3.11 -5.11
N LYS A 259 -21.36 3.63 -5.00
CA LYS A 259 -20.34 3.57 -6.04
C LYS A 259 -19.02 3.06 -5.48
N LEU A 260 -18.37 2.20 -6.25
CA LEU A 260 -17.04 1.70 -5.98
C LEU A 260 -16.05 2.41 -6.89
N ARG A 261 -14.91 2.81 -6.33
CA ARG A 261 -13.80 3.43 -7.03
C ARG A 261 -12.54 2.63 -6.72
N ALA A 262 -11.81 2.26 -7.76
CA ALA A 262 -10.46 1.75 -7.65
C ALA A 262 -9.47 2.80 -8.16
N SER A 263 -8.54 3.21 -7.31
CA SER A 263 -7.49 4.19 -7.62
C SER A 263 -6.13 3.53 -7.59
N LYS A 264 -5.23 3.94 -8.49
CA LYS A 264 -3.88 3.40 -8.58
C LYS A 264 -3.00 3.90 -7.45
N LEU A 265 -2.44 2.98 -6.66
CA LEU A 265 -1.37 3.27 -5.71
C LEU A 265 -0.02 3.20 -6.40
N SER A 266 0.17 2.20 -7.26
CA SER A 266 1.18 2.21 -8.30
C SER A 266 0.53 2.21 -9.67
N GLY A 267 1.20 2.80 -10.65
CA GLY A 267 0.67 2.90 -12.01
C GLY A 267 1.74 2.93 -13.08
N ASP A 268 1.31 3.37 -14.25
CA ASP A 268 2.10 3.28 -15.46
C ASP A 268 1.95 4.56 -16.32
N PRO A 269 2.77 4.75 -17.36
CA PRO A 269 2.69 5.94 -18.20
C PRO A 269 1.34 6.14 -18.91
N ASN A 270 0.51 5.10 -19.05
CA ASN A 270 -0.82 5.20 -19.63
C ASN A 270 -1.84 5.60 -18.58
N VAL A 271 -1.94 4.91 -17.45
CA VAL A 271 -2.78 5.31 -16.30
C VAL A 271 -1.87 5.48 -15.09
N PRO A 272 -1.50 6.74 -14.75
CA PRO A 272 -0.60 7.04 -13.65
C PRO A 272 -1.14 6.64 -12.27
N SER A 273 -0.20 6.46 -11.34
CA SER A 273 -0.47 6.48 -9.91
C SER A 273 -1.29 7.71 -9.50
N GLY A 274 -2.21 7.53 -8.55
CA GLY A 274 -3.16 8.53 -8.07
C GLY A 274 -4.40 8.69 -8.94
N GLN A 275 -4.41 8.14 -10.17
CA GLN A 275 -5.59 8.17 -11.03
C GLN A 275 -6.55 7.03 -10.70
N VAL A 276 -7.82 7.26 -11.02
CA VAL A 276 -8.84 6.20 -11.03
C VAL A 276 -8.51 5.21 -12.14
N THR A 277 -8.52 3.91 -11.83
CA THR A 277 -8.38 2.84 -12.83
C THR A 277 -9.73 2.29 -13.29
N PHE A 278 -10.73 2.25 -12.42
CA PHE A 278 -12.10 1.91 -12.79
C PHE A 278 -13.09 2.36 -11.72
N GLU A 279 -14.33 2.59 -12.14
CA GLU A 279 -15.46 2.88 -11.27
C GLU A 279 -16.65 1.97 -11.60
N VAL A 280 -17.46 1.69 -10.57
CA VAL A 280 -18.63 0.82 -10.68
C VAL A 280 -19.77 1.44 -9.89
N VAL A 281 -20.92 1.63 -10.52
CA VAL A 281 -22.14 2.02 -9.81
C VAL A 281 -22.90 0.73 -9.46
N LEU A 282 -23.04 0.46 -8.16
CA LEU A 282 -23.49 -0.85 -7.66
C LEU A 282 -24.94 -1.19 -8.04
N GLN A 283 -25.74 -0.18 -8.39
CA GLN A 283 -27.10 -0.38 -8.89
C GLN A 283 -27.14 -1.17 -10.20
N TYR A 284 -26.08 -1.15 -11.02
CA TYR A 284 -26.05 -1.82 -12.32
C TYR A 284 -25.44 -3.23 -12.24
N SER A 285 -25.98 -4.06 -11.32
CA SER A 285 -25.63 -5.47 -11.17
C SER A 285 -26.29 -6.34 -12.24
N MET A 286 -25.69 -7.49 -12.56
CA MET A 286 -26.23 -8.46 -13.52
C MET A 286 -26.05 -9.91 -13.10
N VAL A 287 -26.92 -10.78 -13.59
CA VAL A 287 -26.81 -12.24 -13.50
C VAL A 287 -26.78 -12.81 -14.91
N LEU A 288 -25.71 -13.53 -15.27
CA LEU A 288 -25.51 -14.04 -16.62
C LEU A 288 -25.44 -15.56 -16.66
N THR A 289 -26.01 -16.14 -17.70
CA THR A 289 -25.83 -17.55 -18.07
C THR A 289 -24.46 -17.78 -18.71
N ALA A 290 -24.03 -19.04 -18.80
CA ALA A 290 -22.78 -19.38 -19.49
C ALA A 290 -22.81 -19.04 -20.99
N GLN A 291 -23.98 -19.06 -21.63
CA GLN A 291 -24.11 -18.74 -23.06
C GLN A 291 -23.95 -17.25 -23.34
N GLN A 292 -24.51 -16.39 -22.48
CA GLN A 292 -24.38 -14.93 -22.60
C GLN A 292 -22.93 -14.44 -22.46
N GLN A 293 -22.06 -15.24 -21.84
CA GLN A 293 -20.65 -14.93 -21.60
C GLN A 293 -19.71 -15.50 -22.68
N ALA A 294 -20.25 -16.05 -23.77
CA ALA A 294 -19.45 -16.80 -24.74
C ALA A 294 -18.44 -15.94 -25.50
N SER A 295 -18.77 -14.68 -25.78
CA SER A 295 -17.95 -13.73 -26.54
C SER A 295 -18.13 -12.31 -26.01
N ILE A 296 -17.18 -11.43 -26.33
CA ILE A 296 -17.29 -10.01 -25.98
C ILE A 296 -18.50 -9.35 -26.66
N SER A 297 -18.79 -9.70 -27.91
CA SER A 297 -19.99 -9.20 -28.61
C SER A 297 -21.28 -9.59 -27.89
N ALA A 298 -21.38 -10.81 -27.35
CA ALA A 298 -22.54 -11.23 -26.58
C ALA A 298 -22.66 -10.44 -25.26
N LEU A 299 -21.54 -10.08 -24.63
CA LEU A 299 -21.52 -9.25 -23.43
C LEU A 299 -21.87 -7.79 -23.72
N ASP A 300 -21.36 -7.22 -24.81
CA ASP A 300 -21.58 -5.82 -25.18
C ASP A 300 -23.04 -5.55 -25.59
N ALA A 301 -23.71 -6.58 -26.11
CA ALA A 301 -25.15 -6.58 -26.42
C ALA A 301 -26.05 -6.62 -25.17
N ILE A 302 -25.51 -6.82 -23.97
CA ILE A 302 -26.30 -6.79 -22.73
C ILE A 302 -26.72 -5.36 -22.43
N GLU A 303 -28.02 -5.15 -22.30
CA GLU A 303 -28.60 -3.87 -21.98
C GLU A 303 -28.27 -3.47 -20.53
N VAL A 304 -27.78 -2.24 -20.36
CA VAL A 304 -27.46 -1.68 -19.04
C VAL A 304 -28.77 -1.26 -18.38
N ARG A 305 -29.18 -1.99 -17.34
CA ARG A 305 -30.38 -1.67 -16.56
C ARG A 305 -30.04 -1.60 -15.08
N ALA A 306 -30.70 -0.68 -14.38
CA ALA A 306 -30.67 -0.67 -12.93
C ALA A 306 -31.31 -1.95 -12.40
N SER A 307 -30.68 -2.56 -11.40
CA SER A 307 -31.21 -3.70 -10.67
C SER A 307 -32.35 -3.24 -9.77
N ASP A 308 -33.45 -4.01 -9.77
CA ASP A 308 -34.55 -3.83 -8.82
C ASP A 308 -34.14 -4.26 -7.40
N THR A 309 -33.06 -5.05 -7.28
CA THR A 309 -32.52 -5.51 -6.01
C THR A 309 -31.73 -4.37 -5.36
N PRO A 310 -31.96 -4.04 -4.08
CA PRO A 310 -31.15 -3.05 -3.37
C PRO A 310 -29.66 -3.44 -3.41
N TYR A 311 -28.78 -2.47 -3.70
CA TYR A 311 -27.32 -2.72 -3.80
C TYR A 311 -26.69 -3.28 -2.52
N ASN A 312 -27.31 -3.02 -1.36
CA ASN A 312 -26.88 -3.56 -0.06
C ASN A 312 -27.22 -5.05 0.15
N ASN A 313 -28.01 -5.64 -0.74
CA ASN A 313 -28.32 -7.07 -0.77
C ASN A 313 -27.47 -7.74 -1.86
N VAL A 314 -26.18 -7.93 -1.57
CA VAL A 314 -25.27 -8.65 -2.45
C VAL A 314 -25.85 -10.05 -2.71
N PRO A 315 -26.07 -10.45 -3.98
CA PRO A 315 -26.54 -11.79 -4.29
C PRO A 315 -25.58 -12.82 -3.68
N THR A 316 -26.09 -13.64 -2.76
CA THR A 316 -25.29 -14.69 -2.09
C THR A 316 -25.19 -15.96 -2.92
N THR A 317 -25.98 -16.07 -4.00
CA THR A 317 -26.00 -17.26 -4.85
C THR A 317 -24.95 -17.11 -5.96
N PRO A 318 -23.96 -18.02 -6.05
CA PRO A 318 -22.98 -18.00 -7.12
C PRO A 318 -23.64 -18.12 -8.50
N GLN A 319 -23.19 -17.32 -9.46
CA GLN A 319 -23.54 -17.40 -10.87
C GLN A 319 -22.37 -17.97 -11.68
N PRO A 320 -22.60 -18.63 -12.83
CA PRO A 320 -21.51 -19.15 -13.65
C PRO A 320 -20.64 -18.01 -14.16
N PHE A 321 -19.33 -18.26 -14.24
CA PHE A 321 -18.36 -17.36 -14.84
C PHE A 321 -17.53 -18.11 -15.87
N ARG A 322 -17.31 -17.47 -17.01
CA ARG A 322 -16.29 -17.88 -17.98
C ARG A 322 -15.67 -16.64 -18.59
N VAL A 323 -14.40 -16.78 -18.94
CA VAL A 323 -13.71 -15.77 -19.74
C VAL A 323 -14.24 -15.85 -21.18
N PRO A 324 -14.63 -14.73 -21.80
CA PRO A 324 -15.09 -14.73 -23.18
C PRO A 324 -14.00 -15.16 -24.15
N LEU A 325 -14.39 -15.78 -25.26
CA LEU A 325 -13.45 -16.19 -26.30
C LEU A 325 -12.64 -14.99 -26.83
N GLY A 326 -11.33 -15.16 -26.92
CA GLY A 326 -10.41 -14.14 -27.45
C GLY A 326 -9.95 -13.11 -26.43
N CYS A 327 -10.34 -13.22 -25.16
CA CYS A 327 -9.81 -12.35 -24.11
C CYS A 327 -8.41 -12.79 -23.67
N HIS A 328 -7.52 -11.81 -23.50
CA HIS A 328 -6.22 -11.99 -22.90
C HIS A 328 -6.32 -12.09 -21.37
N GLU A 329 -5.64 -13.06 -20.80
CA GLU A 329 -5.57 -13.29 -19.35
C GLU A 329 -4.14 -13.65 -18.96
N ARG A 330 -3.65 -13.08 -17.85
CA ARG A 330 -2.31 -13.39 -17.30
C ARG A 330 -2.36 -14.33 -16.10
N PHE A 331 -3.48 -14.33 -15.37
CA PHE A 331 -3.69 -15.17 -14.20
C PHE A 331 -4.49 -16.41 -14.61
N LEU A 332 -3.99 -17.62 -14.29
CA LEU A 332 -4.55 -18.86 -14.83
C LEU A 332 -5.60 -19.52 -13.93
N GLU A 333 -5.57 -19.24 -12.62
CA GLU A 333 -6.45 -19.89 -11.64
C GLU A 333 -7.81 -19.17 -11.51
N ILE A 334 -8.45 -18.89 -12.64
CA ILE A 334 -9.69 -18.11 -12.67
C ILE A 334 -10.89 -18.99 -12.26
N PRO A 335 -11.65 -18.60 -11.23
CA PRO A 335 -12.82 -19.38 -10.80
C PRO A 335 -13.91 -19.46 -11.86
N ARG A 336 -14.63 -20.58 -11.91
CA ARG A 336 -15.75 -20.81 -12.86
C ARG A 336 -17.10 -20.28 -12.38
N THR A 337 -17.14 -19.65 -11.23
CA THR A 337 -18.33 -19.03 -10.65
C THR A 337 -17.94 -17.72 -9.98
N CYS A 338 -18.85 -16.75 -9.97
CA CYS A 338 -18.67 -15.47 -9.26
C CYS A 338 -19.88 -15.19 -8.36
N ILE A 339 -19.67 -14.40 -7.31
CA ILE A 339 -20.70 -14.02 -6.33
C ILE A 339 -21.52 -12.85 -6.86
N ALA A 340 -20.86 -11.88 -7.50
CA ALA A 340 -21.53 -10.71 -8.05
C ALA A 340 -20.83 -10.21 -9.32
N ARG A 341 -21.60 -9.55 -10.17
CA ARG A 341 -21.11 -8.94 -11.42
C ARG A 341 -21.84 -7.63 -11.68
N TYR A 342 -21.09 -6.62 -12.13
CA TYR A 342 -21.60 -5.26 -12.34
C TYR A 342 -21.06 -4.68 -13.63
N HIS A 343 -21.81 -3.76 -14.25
CA HIS A 343 -21.25 -2.88 -15.26
C HIS A 343 -20.27 -1.90 -14.61
N GLY A 344 -19.12 -1.69 -15.24
CA GLY A 344 -18.09 -0.78 -14.79
C GLY A 344 -17.52 0.05 -15.93
N LEU A 345 -16.79 1.09 -15.55
CA LEU A 345 -16.09 1.99 -16.46
C LEU A 345 -14.61 1.96 -16.09
N GLY A 346 -13.78 1.45 -17.00
CA GLY A 346 -12.34 1.37 -16.82
C GLY A 346 -11.65 2.56 -17.48
N GLN A 347 -10.75 3.22 -16.76
CA GLN A 347 -9.97 4.33 -17.28
C GLN A 347 -8.88 3.80 -18.22
N VAL A 348 -8.82 4.34 -19.43
CA VAL A 348 -7.78 4.07 -20.42
C VAL A 348 -7.22 5.40 -20.94
N ALA A 349 -5.97 5.38 -21.39
CA ALA A 349 -5.35 6.53 -22.04
C ALA A 349 -4.16 6.09 -22.90
N GLY A 350 -3.75 6.96 -23.83
CA GLY A 350 -2.48 6.84 -24.53
C GLY A 350 -1.28 7.08 -23.61
N HIS A 351 -0.08 6.81 -24.12
CA HIS A 351 1.16 7.03 -23.37
C HIS A 351 1.27 8.49 -22.89
N GLY A 352 1.76 8.70 -21.68
CA GLY A 352 1.81 10.02 -21.03
C GLY A 352 0.45 10.50 -20.54
N TYR A 353 -0.48 9.58 -20.25
CA TYR A 353 -1.87 9.87 -19.87
C TYR A 353 -2.60 10.78 -20.88
N THR A 354 -2.38 10.54 -22.18
CA THR A 354 -2.93 11.35 -23.26
C THR A 354 -4.33 10.90 -23.64
N ASN A 355 -5.25 11.86 -23.84
CA ASN A 355 -6.66 11.63 -24.15
C ASN A 355 -7.35 10.58 -23.25
N PRO A 356 -7.32 10.76 -21.91
CA PRO A 356 -7.92 9.82 -20.99
C PRO A 356 -9.43 9.71 -21.22
N SER A 357 -9.94 8.48 -21.25
CA SER A 357 -11.36 8.19 -21.41
C SER A 357 -11.76 6.93 -20.63
N PHE A 358 -13.06 6.72 -20.47
CA PHE A 358 -13.60 5.52 -19.85
C PHE A 358 -14.07 4.53 -20.92
N SER A 359 -13.54 3.31 -20.85
CA SER A 359 -13.97 2.14 -21.63
C SER A 359 -14.99 1.34 -20.84
N ARG A 360 -15.95 0.71 -21.52
CA ARG A 360 -16.89 -0.21 -20.86
C ARG A 360 -16.17 -1.45 -20.34
N GLY A 361 -16.60 -1.93 -19.18
CA GLY A 361 -16.08 -3.13 -18.56
C GLY A 361 -17.06 -3.79 -17.62
N HIS A 362 -16.72 -4.99 -17.13
CA HIS A 362 -17.50 -5.69 -16.11
C HIS A 362 -16.61 -5.93 -14.89
N TRP A 363 -17.06 -5.50 -13.72
CA TRP A 363 -16.45 -5.86 -12.45
C TRP A 363 -17.06 -7.17 -11.95
N VAL A 364 -16.23 -8.14 -11.61
CA VAL A 364 -16.62 -9.52 -11.30
C VAL A 364 -16.02 -9.92 -9.96
N VAL A 365 -16.86 -10.16 -8.96
CA VAL A 365 -16.42 -10.52 -7.60
C VAL A 365 -16.47 -12.03 -7.44
N PHE A 366 -15.33 -12.65 -7.16
CA PHE A 366 -15.22 -14.12 -6.99
C PHE A 366 -15.25 -14.54 -5.51
N SER A 367 -14.59 -13.77 -4.65
CA SER A 367 -14.54 -13.97 -3.20
C SER A 367 -14.22 -12.66 -2.49
N GLU A 368 -14.11 -12.70 -1.16
CA GLU A 368 -13.68 -11.55 -0.34
C GLU A 368 -12.25 -11.06 -0.66
N ASP A 369 -11.44 -11.89 -1.32
CA ASP A 369 -10.04 -11.58 -1.62
C ASP A 369 -9.72 -11.53 -3.11
N LEU A 370 -10.66 -11.90 -3.98
CA LEU A 370 -10.41 -12.07 -5.41
C LEU A 370 -11.55 -11.47 -6.24
N PHE A 371 -11.20 -10.57 -7.14
CA PHE A 371 -12.10 -10.05 -8.16
C PHE A 371 -11.38 -9.86 -9.49
N GLY A 372 -12.14 -9.66 -10.55
CA GLY A 372 -11.63 -9.32 -11.87
C GLY A 372 -12.31 -8.08 -12.44
N PHE A 373 -11.63 -7.40 -13.37
CA PHE A 373 -12.21 -6.39 -14.22
C PHE A 373 -12.00 -6.80 -15.69
N LEU A 374 -13.10 -7.08 -16.37
CA LEU A 374 -13.12 -7.46 -17.78
C LEU A 374 -13.24 -6.20 -18.63
N TRP A 375 -12.20 -5.87 -19.38
CA TRP A 375 -12.12 -4.73 -20.29
C TRP A 375 -12.68 -5.13 -21.65
N LEU A 376 -13.87 -4.63 -22.01
CA LEU A 376 -14.55 -5.10 -23.23
C LEU A 376 -13.83 -4.66 -24.50
N GLU A 377 -13.43 -3.39 -24.57
CA GLU A 377 -12.78 -2.83 -25.77
C GLU A 377 -11.31 -3.31 -25.91
N LEU A 378 -10.66 -3.66 -24.79
CA LEU A 378 -9.29 -4.16 -24.78
C LEU A 378 -9.19 -5.69 -24.91
N LEU A 379 -10.32 -6.40 -24.94
CA LEU A 379 -10.38 -7.86 -24.97
C LEU A 379 -9.47 -8.47 -23.89
N SER A 380 -9.56 -7.98 -22.65
CA SER A 380 -8.60 -8.32 -21.59
C SER A 380 -9.28 -8.50 -20.24
N LEU A 381 -8.79 -9.44 -19.44
CA LEU A 381 -9.21 -9.65 -18.05
C LEU A 381 -8.06 -9.33 -17.10
N SER A 382 -8.24 -8.28 -16.30
CA SER A 382 -7.39 -7.99 -15.16
C SER A 382 -7.91 -8.72 -13.93
N MET A 383 -7.02 -9.41 -13.20
CA MET A 383 -7.34 -10.13 -11.98
C MET A 383 -6.66 -9.47 -10.79
N TYR A 384 -7.37 -9.40 -9.66
CA TYR A 384 -6.97 -8.64 -8.49
C TYR A 384 -7.09 -9.48 -7.22
N HIS A 385 -6.00 -9.60 -6.47
CA HIS A 385 -5.98 -10.31 -5.20
C HIS A 385 -5.64 -9.38 -4.04
N ARG A 386 -6.35 -9.52 -2.92
CA ARG A 386 -6.18 -8.69 -1.72
C ARG A 386 -4.77 -8.78 -1.16
N VAL A 387 -4.26 -7.64 -0.68
CA VAL A 387 -3.08 -7.54 0.19
C VAL A 387 -3.50 -7.97 1.61
N LYS A 388 -2.91 -9.05 2.11
CA LYS A 388 -3.27 -9.70 3.39
C LYS A 388 -2.31 -9.35 4.53
N GLU A 389 -1.23 -8.68 4.18
CA GLU A 389 -0.21 -8.20 5.09
C GLU A 389 -0.82 -7.21 6.09
N ASP A 390 -0.30 -7.24 7.32
CA ASP A 390 -0.65 -6.23 8.31
C ASP A 390 0.00 -4.89 7.93
N LEU A 391 -0.84 -3.93 7.56
CA LEU A 391 -0.43 -2.61 7.12
C LEU A 391 -0.61 -1.54 8.22
N ALA A 392 -1.08 -1.94 9.41
CA ALA A 392 -1.42 -1.06 10.52
C ALA A 392 -0.25 -0.77 11.47
#